data_AF-A0A1F2UW25-F1
#
_entry.id   AF-A0A1F2UW25-F1
#
_cell.length_a   1.000
_cell.length_b   1.000
_cell.length_c   1.000
_cell.angle_alpha   90.00
_cell.angle_beta   90.00
_cell.angle_gamma   90.00
#
_symmetry.space_group_name_H-M   'P 1'
#
loop_
_entity.id
_entity.type
_entity.pdbx_description
1 polymer ?
#
loop_
_entity_poly.entity_id
_entity_poly.type
_entity_poly.pdbx_seq_one_letter_code
_entity_poly.pdbx_strand_id
1 'polypeptide(L)'
;MASATKQSSATRSSTKRARATATVAPAYQSVLINIDPKKRNLDKTVRDVLLISDLIAERLPSARMESISVNDYFAVVKADIARGRTRETVTLRLYEINGSWKIRGTTFGHET
;
A
#
# COMPACT_ATOMS: atom_id res chain seq x y z
N MET A 1 2.72 53.06 -54.40
CA MET A 1 2.98 53.01 -52.96
C MET A 1 1.71 52.57 -52.24
N ALA A 2 1.87 51.68 -51.25
CA ALA A 2 0.93 51.23 -50.21
C ALA A 2 -0.35 50.46 -50.61
N SER A 3 -0.21 49.12 -50.63
CA SER A 3 -1.28 48.15 -50.33
C SER A 3 -1.73 48.28 -48.87
N ALA A 4 -3.03 48.14 -48.60
CA ALA A 4 -3.57 47.99 -47.25
C ALA A 4 -4.52 46.79 -47.16
N THR A 5 -3.95 45.64 -46.81
CA THR A 5 -4.63 44.41 -46.44
C THR A 5 -5.25 44.57 -45.05
N LYS A 6 -6.57 44.44 -44.90
CA LYS A 6 -7.21 44.34 -43.57
C LYS A 6 -7.39 42.88 -43.18
N GLN A 7 -6.62 42.47 -42.17
CA GLN A 7 -6.76 41.21 -41.44
C GLN A 7 -8.09 41.18 -40.69
N SER A 8 -8.90 40.14 -40.88
CA SER A 8 -10.04 39.84 -39.99
C SER A 8 -9.70 38.63 -39.13
N SER A 9 -9.85 38.83 -37.83
CA SER A 9 -9.42 38.00 -36.72
C SER A 9 -10.19 36.69 -36.63
N ALA A 10 -9.46 35.57 -36.57
CA ALA A 10 -10.00 34.25 -36.24
C ALA A 10 -10.23 34.14 -34.73
N THR A 11 -11.50 34.09 -34.32
CA THR A 11 -11.92 33.80 -32.94
C THR A 11 -11.63 32.33 -32.62
N ARG A 12 -10.48 32.05 -31.97
CA ARG A 12 -10.16 30.72 -31.43
C ARG A 12 -11.04 30.42 -30.21
N SER A 13 -12.14 29.70 -30.43
CA SER A 13 -12.89 29.06 -29.35
C SER A 13 -12.04 27.93 -28.76
N SER A 14 -11.42 28.20 -27.60
CA SER A 14 -10.66 27.23 -26.81
C SER A 14 -11.65 26.35 -26.05
N THR A 15 -11.93 25.16 -26.59
CA THR A 15 -12.71 24.14 -25.87
C THR A 15 -11.84 23.56 -24.76
N LYS A 16 -11.92 24.17 -23.58
CA LYS A 16 -11.31 23.68 -22.32
C LYS A 16 -11.96 22.34 -21.98
N ARG A 17 -11.36 21.23 -22.41
CA ARG A 17 -11.77 19.88 -21.99
C ARG A 17 -11.54 19.76 -20.49
N ALA A 18 -12.63 19.73 -19.71
CA ALA A 18 -12.58 19.38 -18.31
C ALA A 18 -12.09 17.92 -18.20
N ARG A 19 -10.92 17.73 -17.60
CA ARG A 19 -10.37 16.42 -17.29
C ARG A 19 -11.22 15.84 -16.17
N ALA A 20 -12.06 14.85 -16.48
CA ALA A 20 -12.77 14.09 -15.47
C ALA A 20 -11.75 13.43 -14.54
N THR A 21 -11.72 13.86 -13.28
CA THR A 21 -10.99 13.18 -12.21
C THR A 21 -11.69 11.85 -11.97
N ALA A 22 -11.12 10.76 -12.49
CA ALA A 22 -11.59 9.41 -12.20
C ALA A 22 -11.54 9.21 -10.68
N THR A 23 -12.69 9.01 -10.05
CA THR A 23 -12.78 8.60 -8.66
C THR A 23 -12.19 7.19 -8.57
N VAL A 24 -10.97 7.08 -8.05
CA VAL A 24 -10.32 5.78 -7.86
C VAL A 24 -11.09 5.05 -6.77
N ALA A 25 -11.78 3.96 -7.14
CA ALA A 25 -12.44 3.10 -6.18
C ALA A 25 -11.39 2.53 -5.21
N PRO A 26 -11.69 2.42 -3.91
CA PRO A 26 -10.75 1.85 -2.94
C PRO A 26 -10.40 0.42 -3.36
N ALA A 27 -9.10 0.15 -3.47
CA ALA A 27 -8.61 -1.19 -3.74
C ALA A 27 -8.68 -2.00 -2.44
N TYR A 28 -9.65 -2.91 -2.35
CA TYR A 28 -9.75 -3.83 -1.22
C TYR A 28 -8.73 -4.95 -1.37
N GLN A 29 -8.10 -5.30 -0.25
CA GLN A 29 -7.11 -6.36 -0.18
C GLN A 29 -7.53 -7.44 0.81
N SER A 30 -7.50 -8.69 0.35
CA SER A 30 -7.64 -9.86 1.23
C SER A 30 -6.28 -10.26 1.79
N VAL A 31 -6.21 -10.47 3.10
CA VAL A 31 -5.00 -10.88 3.82
C VAL A 31 -5.31 -12.17 4.60
N LEU A 32 -4.44 -13.17 4.49
CA LEU A 32 -4.56 -14.41 5.27
C LEU A 32 -4.01 -14.20 6.69
N ILE A 33 -4.83 -14.41 7.72
CA ILE A 33 -4.41 -14.31 9.12
C ILE A 33 -4.23 -15.72 9.69
N ASN A 34 -3.00 -16.05 10.10
CA ASN A 34 -2.68 -17.31 10.76
C ASN A 34 -2.54 -17.08 12.27
N ILE A 35 -3.39 -17.73 13.06
CA ILE A 35 -3.43 -17.60 14.53
C ILE A 35 -3.12 -18.96 15.14
N ASP A 36 -2.18 -19.00 16.10
CA ASP A 36 -1.94 -20.20 16.90
C ASP A 36 -3.15 -20.48 17.80
N PRO A 37 -3.87 -21.60 17.62
CA PRO A 37 -5.06 -21.89 18.40
C PRO A 37 -4.79 -22.12 19.89
N LYS A 38 -3.55 -22.46 20.29
CA LYS A 38 -3.19 -22.77 21.68
C LYS A 38 -2.92 -21.53 22.53
N LYS A 39 -2.75 -20.37 21.91
CA LYS A 39 -2.40 -19.09 22.57
C LYS A 39 -3.47 -18.01 22.34
N ARG A 40 -4.74 -18.42 22.26
CA ARG A 40 -5.84 -17.51 21.88
C ARG A 40 -6.24 -16.59 23.04
N ASN A 41 -5.81 -15.34 22.94
CA ASN A 41 -6.62 -14.20 23.36
C ASN A 41 -7.11 -13.50 22.09
N LEU A 42 -8.27 -13.94 21.56
CA LEU A 42 -8.79 -13.50 20.26
C LEU A 42 -8.92 -11.97 20.16
N ASP A 43 -9.36 -11.31 21.22
CA ASP A 43 -9.51 -9.85 21.25
C ASP A 43 -8.15 -9.14 21.12
N LYS A 44 -7.14 -9.62 21.84
CA LYS A 44 -5.76 -9.13 21.71
C LYS A 44 -5.25 -9.38 20.29
N THR A 45 -5.41 -10.60 19.77
CA THR A 45 -4.91 -10.99 18.44
C THR A 45 -5.51 -10.13 17.34
N VAL A 46 -6.82 -9.89 17.35
CA VAL A 46 -7.48 -9.03 16.36
C VAL A 46 -6.94 -7.60 16.45
N ARG A 47 -6.77 -7.06 17.67
CA ARG A 47 -6.16 -5.74 17.87
C ARG A 47 -4.73 -5.67 17.33
N ASP A 48 -3.92 -6.69 17.63
CA ASP A 48 -2.54 -6.77 17.14
C ASP A 48 -2.48 -6.83 15.62
N VAL A 49 -3.35 -7.61 14.97
CA VAL A 49 -3.42 -7.67 13.51
C VAL A 49 -3.73 -6.30 12.91
N LEU A 50 -4.64 -5.53 13.50
CA LEU A 50 -4.96 -4.18 13.04
C LEU A 50 -3.76 -3.24 13.21
N LEU A 51 -3.14 -3.23 14.40
CA LEU A 51 -1.97 -2.40 14.67
C LEU A 51 -0.78 -2.73 13.77
N ILE A 52 -0.54 -4.02 13.51
CA ILE A 52 0.49 -4.48 12.58
C ILE A 52 0.16 -4.02 11.16
N SER A 53 -1.10 -4.18 10.72
CA SER A 53 -1.54 -3.77 9.38
C SER A 53 -1.34 -2.27 9.15
N ASP A 54 -1.72 -1.45 10.13
CA ASP A 54 -1.52 0.01 10.09
C ASP A 54 -0.03 0.37 10.03
N LEU A 55 0.79 -0.28 10.87
CA LEU A 55 2.24 -0.09 10.86
C LEU A 55 2.85 -0.44 9.49
N ILE A 56 2.42 -1.53 8.86
CA ILE A 56 2.91 -1.93 7.55
C ILE A 56 2.44 -0.95 6.47
N ALA A 57 1.19 -0.51 6.49
CA ALA A 57 0.66 0.48 5.55
C ALA A 57 1.39 1.83 5.65
N GLU A 58 1.75 2.26 6.86
CA GLU A 58 2.53 3.48 7.09
C GLU A 58 3.96 3.34 6.56
N ARG A 59 4.61 2.20 6.84
CA ARG A 59 6.03 1.99 6.50
C ARG A 59 6.27 1.58 5.06
N LEU A 60 5.30 0.89 4.45
CA LEU A 60 5.36 0.33 3.11
C LEU A 60 4.02 0.60 2.39
N PRO A 61 3.74 1.86 2.01
CA PRO A 61 2.42 2.27 1.49
C PRO A 61 2.03 1.63 0.15
N SER A 62 2.99 1.06 -0.57
CA SER A 62 2.75 0.31 -1.82
C SER A 62 2.80 -1.21 -1.64
N ALA A 63 2.99 -1.70 -0.41
CA ALA A 63 3.06 -3.13 -0.14
C ALA A 63 1.67 -3.76 -0.20
N ARG A 64 1.62 -4.91 -0.87
CA ARG A 64 0.47 -5.81 -0.87
C ARG A 64 0.72 -6.92 0.16
N MET A 65 0.19 -6.76 1.38
CA MET A 65 0.20 -7.82 2.41
C MET A 65 -0.49 -9.14 1.98
N GLU A 66 0.24 -10.24 1.97
CA GLU A 66 -0.31 -11.55 1.65
C GLU A 66 -0.83 -12.27 2.89
N SER A 67 -0.01 -12.27 3.95
CA SER A 67 -0.34 -12.98 5.19
C SER A 67 0.28 -12.35 6.42
N ILE A 68 -0.41 -12.51 7.54
CA ILE A 68 0.03 -12.13 8.88
C ILE A 68 -0.07 -13.37 9.77
N SER A 69 1.07 -13.84 10.26
CA SER A 69 1.14 -14.88 11.29
C SER A 69 1.51 -14.22 12.60
N VAL A 70 0.64 -14.27 13.60
CA VAL A 70 0.82 -13.53 14.86
C VAL A 70 0.67 -14.46 16.07
N ASN A 71 1.50 -14.21 17.08
CA ASN A 71 1.38 -14.76 18.43
C ASN A 71 1.52 -13.64 19.47
N ASP A 72 1.60 -13.99 20.76
CA ASP A 72 1.59 -13.03 21.86
C ASP A 72 2.64 -11.91 21.76
N TYR A 73 3.83 -12.17 21.21
CA TYR A 73 4.96 -11.21 21.22
C TYR A 73 5.69 -11.09 19.89
N PHE A 74 5.31 -11.89 18.91
CA PHE A 74 6.00 -12.01 17.64
C PHE A 74 5.02 -12.15 16.50
N ALA A 75 5.31 -11.49 15.40
CA ALA A 75 4.56 -11.60 14.17
C ALA A 75 5.47 -11.68 12.96
N VAL A 76 4.98 -12.38 11.94
CA VAL A 76 5.59 -12.46 10.62
C VAL A 76 4.58 -11.96 9.61
N VAL A 77 4.96 -10.97 8.83
CA VAL A 77 4.16 -10.46 7.72
C VAL A 77 4.86 -10.82 6.42
N LYS A 78 4.13 -11.43 5.49
CA LYS A 78 4.58 -11.53 4.10
C LYS A 78 3.83 -10.51 3.27
N ALA A 79 4.54 -9.77 2.45
CA ALA A 79 3.95 -8.77 1.56
C ALA A 79 4.73 -8.71 0.25
N ASP A 80 4.08 -8.30 -0.83
CA ASP A 80 4.76 -7.96 -2.07
C ASP A 80 5.00 -6.46 -2.15
N ILE A 81 6.21 -6.06 -2.50
CA ILE A 81 6.55 -4.66 -2.81
C ILE A 81 6.86 -4.52 -4.29
N ALA A 82 6.57 -3.35 -4.86
CA ALA A 82 6.98 -3.03 -6.21
C ALA A 82 8.47 -2.68 -6.25
N ARG A 83 9.26 -3.37 -7.09
CA ARG A 83 10.66 -3.05 -7.36
C ARG A 83 10.87 -2.86 -8.86
N GLY A 84 10.74 -1.62 -9.31
CA GLY A 84 10.77 -1.30 -10.74
C GLY A 84 9.54 -1.87 -11.46
N ARG A 85 9.75 -2.82 -12.38
CA ARG A 85 8.67 -3.49 -13.14
C ARG A 85 8.23 -4.83 -12.54
N THR A 86 8.96 -5.34 -11.55
CA THR A 86 8.68 -6.62 -10.90
C THR A 86 8.10 -6.41 -9.50
N ARG A 87 7.50 -7.46 -8.95
CA ARG A 87 7.16 -7.55 -7.53
C ARG A 87 8.21 -8.39 -6.84
N GLU A 88 8.54 -8.03 -5.62
CA GLU A 88 9.44 -8.77 -4.76
C GLU A 88 8.72 -9.07 -3.45
N THR A 89 8.74 -10.32 -3.03
CA THR A 89 8.15 -10.71 -1.76
C THR A 89 9.10 -10.34 -0.63
N VAL A 90 8.58 -9.57 0.33
CA VAL A 90 9.26 -9.23 1.57
C VAL A 90 8.62 -9.98 2.72
N THR A 91 9.46 -10.56 3.56
CA THR A 91 9.06 -11.11 4.86
C THR A 91 9.58 -10.20 5.96
N LEU A 92 8.65 -9.68 6.77
CA LEU A 92 8.90 -8.80 7.89
C LEU A 92 8.71 -9.57 9.19
N ARG A 93 9.65 -9.39 10.12
CA ARG A 93 9.61 -9.95 11.47
C ARG A 93 9.38 -8.81 12.45
N LEU A 94 8.31 -8.92 13.22
CA LEU A 94 7.89 -7.93 14.19
C LEU A 94 7.90 -8.52 15.59
N TYR A 95 8.20 -7.67 16.57
CA TYR A 95 8.13 -8.00 17.98
C TYR A 95 7.32 -6.96 18.74
N GLU A 96 6.53 -7.41 19.70
CA GLU A 96 5.88 -6.54 20.66
C GLU A 96 6.89 -6.14 21.74
N ILE A 97 7.09 -4.84 21.93
CA ILE A 97 7.98 -4.28 22.94
C ILE A 97 7.21 -3.20 23.69
N ASN A 98 6.92 -3.45 24.97
CA ASN A 98 6.17 -2.53 25.85
C ASN A 98 4.79 -2.13 25.27
N GLY A 99 4.03 -3.07 24.74
CA GLY A 99 2.71 -2.80 24.17
C GLY A 99 2.71 -2.19 22.77
N SER A 100 3.87 -2.16 22.08
CA SER A 100 4.00 -1.59 20.74
C SER A 100 4.75 -2.53 19.80
N TRP A 101 4.22 -2.70 18.59
CA TRP A 101 4.82 -3.54 17.56
C TRP A 101 5.97 -2.81 16.85
N LYS A 102 7.10 -3.50 16.68
CA LYS A 102 8.28 -2.96 15.99
C LYS A 102 8.82 -3.96 14.98
N ILE A 103 9.12 -3.48 13.77
CA ILE A 103 9.83 -4.26 12.74
C ILE A 103 11.29 -4.41 13.19
N ARG A 104 11.79 -5.65 13.26
CA ARG A 104 13.17 -5.96 13.69
C ARG A 104 13.97 -6.72 12.64
N GLY A 105 13.32 -7.31 11.65
CA GLY A 105 14.00 -8.01 10.57
C GLY A 105 13.20 -7.92 9.29
N THR A 106 13.92 -7.77 8.18
CA THR A 106 13.37 -7.73 6.83
C THR A 106 14.20 -8.65 5.97
N THR A 107 13.55 -9.62 5.34
CA THR A 107 14.20 -10.53 4.39
C THR A 107 13.46 -10.48 3.07
N PHE A 108 14.18 -10.29 1.99
CA PHE A 108 13.64 -10.27 0.63
C PHE A 108 13.74 -11.67 0.05
N GLY A 109 12.62 -12.20 -0.43
CA GLY A 109 12.59 -13.42 -1.22
C GLY A 109 12.80 -13.03 -2.68
N HIS A 110 13.83 -13.60 -3.31
CA HIS A 110 13.91 -13.63 -4.76
C HIS A 110 13.02 -14.78 -5.24
N GLU A 111 11.95 -14.50 -5.97
CA GLU A 111 11.44 -15.48 -6.91
C GLU A 111 12.51 -15.66 -7.99
N THR A 112 13.13 -16.84 -8.02
CA THR A 112 13.94 -17.35 -9.13
C THR A 112 13.06 -17.92 -10.21
#